data_AF-A0A6A2ZYI9-F1
#
_entry.id   AF-A0A6A2ZYI9-F1
#
_cell.length_a   1.000
_cell.length_b   1.000
_cell.length_c   1.000
_cell.angle_alpha   90.00
_cell.angle_beta   90.00
_cell.angle_gamma   90.00
#
_symmetry.space_group_name_H-M   'P 1'
#
loop_
_entity.id
_entity.type
_entity.pdbx_description
1 polymer ?
#
loop_
_entity_poly.entity_id
_entity_poly.type
_entity_poly.pdbx_seq_one_letter_code
_entity_poly.pdbx_strand_id
1 'polypeptide(L)'
;MFPENRKRGKGEILGPAKERPPGEDRKDRRLEPVGLGKIAKLINAGKIDSHELITLKTLKIEDGVRLMGRGAEQIKWPIHLEVSRMTVRAKEAVEAASGSVRRVHYNKLGLRALLKPEWFEKKGGLLPKPARPPPNLKDKVDSIGRLPAPTKPIPFFTEEEPISSPA
;
A
#
# COMPACT_ATOMS: atom_id res chain seq x y z
N MET A 1 -62.46 23.43 2.06
CA MET A 1 -61.74 24.68 1.76
C MET A 1 -60.43 24.63 2.54
N PHE A 2 -59.30 24.49 1.82
CA PHE A 2 -57.86 24.48 2.23
C PHE A 2 -57.32 23.34 3.15
N PRO A 3 -56.01 22.98 3.08
CA PRO A 3 -55.22 22.71 1.87
C PRO A 3 -54.27 21.48 1.96
N GLU A 4 -53.71 21.13 0.80
CA GLU A 4 -52.49 20.36 0.54
C GLU A 4 -51.29 20.66 1.47
N ASN A 5 -50.57 19.63 1.93
CA ASN A 5 -49.11 19.67 2.06
C ASN A 5 -48.43 18.30 2.30
N ARG A 6 -47.89 17.73 1.22
CA ARG A 6 -46.47 17.38 1.03
C ARG A 6 -45.62 17.06 2.29
N LYS A 7 -45.17 15.82 2.44
CA LYS A 7 -43.72 15.46 2.52
C LYS A 7 -43.48 13.97 2.23
N ARG A 8 -42.67 13.72 1.19
CA ARG A 8 -41.96 12.47 0.92
C ARG A 8 -41.00 12.18 2.07
N GLY A 9 -41.27 11.13 2.85
CA GLY A 9 -40.25 10.45 3.64
C GLY A 9 -39.74 9.26 2.87
N LYS A 10 -38.79 9.46 1.95
CA LYS A 10 -37.96 8.34 1.48
C LYS A 10 -37.07 7.96 2.65
N GLY A 11 -37.51 7.00 3.44
CA GLY A 11 -36.63 6.25 4.31
C GLY A 11 -35.62 5.54 3.40
N GLU A 12 -34.43 6.10 3.29
CA GLU A 12 -33.26 5.37 2.81
C GLU A 12 -33.06 4.20 3.79
N ILE A 13 -33.64 3.07 3.41
CA ILE A 13 -33.36 1.76 3.96
C ILE A 13 -31.85 1.55 3.90
N LEU A 14 -31.19 1.74 5.05
CA LEU A 14 -29.84 1.29 5.29
C LEU A 14 -29.89 -0.24 5.13
N GLY A 15 -29.59 -0.71 3.93
CA GLY A 15 -29.59 -2.14 3.62
C GLY A 15 -28.72 -2.90 4.61
N PRO A 16 -29.05 -4.16 4.92
CA PRO A 16 -28.35 -4.93 5.92
C PRO A 16 -26.86 -4.96 5.58
N ALA A 17 -26.02 -4.65 6.58
CA ALA A 17 -24.58 -4.77 6.47
C ALA A 17 -24.26 -6.13 5.83
N LYS A 18 -23.72 -6.12 4.60
CA LYS A 18 -23.35 -7.34 3.87
C LYS A 18 -22.65 -8.28 4.86
N GLU A 19 -23.33 -9.36 5.23
CA GLU A 19 -22.73 -10.44 5.99
C GLU A 19 -21.50 -10.87 5.22
N ARG A 20 -20.33 -10.73 5.85
CA ARG A 20 -19.07 -11.15 5.26
C ARG A 20 -19.15 -12.67 5.09
N PRO A 21 -18.78 -13.21 3.92
CA PRO A 21 -18.89 -14.64 3.67
C PRO A 21 -18.15 -15.43 4.77
N PRO A 22 -18.79 -16.46 5.36
CA PRO A 22 -18.14 -17.28 6.38
C PRO A 22 -17.13 -18.19 5.69
N GLY A 23 -15.83 -17.94 5.91
CA GLY A 23 -14.75 -18.74 5.33
C GLY A 23 -13.44 -17.99 5.07
N GLU A 24 -13.38 -16.67 5.24
CA GLU A 24 -12.12 -15.95 5.04
C GLU A 24 -11.31 -15.95 6.35
N ASP A 25 -10.28 -16.79 6.37
CA ASP A 25 -9.37 -17.10 7.47
C ASP A 25 -9.11 -15.94 8.44
N ARG A 26 -9.40 -16.17 9.72
CA ARG A 26 -9.00 -15.33 10.88
C ARG A 26 -7.47 -15.23 11.08
N LYS A 27 -6.65 -15.51 10.05
CA LYS A 27 -5.18 -15.47 10.06
C LYS A 27 -4.58 -14.32 9.25
N ASP A 28 -5.39 -13.52 8.56
CA ASP A 28 -4.87 -12.31 7.93
C ASP A 28 -4.55 -11.26 9.00
N ARG A 29 -3.28 -10.88 9.08
CA ARG A 29 -2.78 -9.81 9.94
C ARG A 29 -3.61 -8.54 9.71
N ARG A 30 -4.02 -7.86 10.77
CA ARG A 30 -4.74 -6.59 10.67
C ARG A 30 -3.81 -5.55 10.04
N LEU A 31 -4.07 -5.20 8.78
CA LEU A 31 -3.36 -4.16 8.06
C LEU A 31 -4.12 -2.85 8.15
N GLU A 32 -3.41 -1.74 8.30
CA GLU A 32 -4.03 -0.43 8.31
C GLU A 32 -4.54 -0.10 6.90
N PRO A 33 -5.84 0.22 6.73
CA PRO A 33 -6.37 0.65 5.45
C PRO A 33 -5.94 2.08 5.14
N VAL A 34 -5.20 2.28 4.05
CA VAL A 34 -4.75 3.61 3.61
C VAL A 34 -5.28 3.89 2.21
N GLY A 35 -6.00 5.02 2.08
CA GLY A 35 -6.52 5.48 0.80
C GLY A 35 -5.50 6.32 0.03
N LEU A 36 -5.51 6.21 -1.30
CA LEU A 36 -4.72 7.02 -2.22
C LEU A 36 -4.87 8.54 -1.97
N GLY A 37 -6.06 9.02 -1.64
CA GLY A 37 -6.29 10.44 -1.31
C GLY A 37 -5.58 10.89 -0.02
N LYS A 38 -5.35 9.99 0.96
CA LYS A 38 -4.54 10.31 2.16
C LYS A 38 -3.08 10.54 1.76
N ILE A 39 -2.56 9.74 0.82
CA ILE A 39 -1.20 9.88 0.30
C ILE A 39 -1.09 11.19 -0.49
N ALA A 40 -2.04 11.49 -1.38
CA ALA A 40 -2.06 12.75 -2.13
C ALA A 40 -2.05 13.98 -1.22
N LYS A 41 -2.82 13.96 -0.11
CA LYS A 41 -2.80 15.04 0.90
C LYS A 41 -1.44 15.20 1.56
N LEU A 42 -0.73 14.10 1.85
CA LEU A 42 0.60 14.16 2.47
C LEU A 42 1.66 14.71 1.50
N ILE A 43 1.54 14.39 0.22
CA ILE A 43 2.38 14.96 -0.85
C ILE A 43 2.13 16.46 -0.98
N ASN A 44 0.86 16.88 -1.08
CA ASN A 44 0.51 18.30 -1.16
C ASN A 44 0.94 19.09 0.09
N ALA A 45 1.00 18.44 1.25
CA ALA A 45 1.51 19.04 2.48
C ALA A 45 3.05 19.07 2.58
N GLY A 46 3.78 18.56 1.59
CA GLY A 46 5.25 18.52 1.57
C GLY A 46 5.85 17.54 2.58
N LYS A 47 5.07 16.55 3.07
CA LYS A 47 5.56 15.53 4.02
C LYS A 47 6.12 14.29 3.35
N ILE A 48 5.76 14.07 2.08
CA ILE A 48 6.15 12.92 1.27
C ILE A 48 6.53 13.41 -0.11
N ASP A 49 7.67 12.97 -0.60
CA ASP A 49 8.12 13.23 -1.96
C ASP A 49 7.54 12.18 -2.92
N SER A 50 6.94 12.65 -4.02
CA SER A 50 6.37 11.77 -5.06
C SER A 50 7.42 11.12 -5.95
N HIS A 51 8.62 11.69 -6.02
CA HIS A 51 9.73 11.20 -6.84
C HIS A 51 10.46 10.01 -6.22
N GLU A 52 10.40 9.87 -4.89
CA GLU A 52 11.02 8.76 -4.19
C GLU A 52 10.06 7.58 -4.00
N LEU A 53 10.62 6.43 -3.67
CA LEU A 53 9.83 5.27 -3.34
C LEU A 53 9.11 5.46 -1.99
N ILE A 54 7.79 5.50 -2.03
CA ILE A 54 6.97 5.60 -0.82
C ILE A 54 6.84 4.21 -0.21
N THR A 55 7.60 3.97 0.87
CA THR A 55 7.61 2.70 1.60
C THR A 55 6.80 2.79 2.91
N LEU A 56 6.64 1.66 3.58
CA LEU A 56 6.06 1.57 4.93
C LEU A 56 6.79 2.46 5.96
N LYS A 57 8.08 2.74 5.74
CA LYS A 57 8.89 3.64 6.59
C LYS A 57 8.38 5.07 6.50
N THR A 58 8.17 5.55 5.28
CA THR A 58 7.69 6.91 4.98
C THR A 58 6.29 7.13 5.56
N LEU A 59 5.44 6.09 5.51
CA LEU A 59 4.10 6.11 6.08
C LEU A 59 4.07 5.90 7.61
N LYS A 60 5.20 5.55 8.25
CA LYS A 60 5.34 5.27 9.69
C LYS A 60 4.36 4.22 10.22
N ILE A 61 4.15 3.13 9.47
CA ILE A 61 3.15 2.10 9.80
C ILE A 61 3.80 0.90 10.47
N GLU A 62 3.33 0.54 11.68
CA GLU A 62 3.90 -0.55 12.48
C GLU A 62 3.45 -1.94 12.04
N ASP A 63 2.19 -2.08 11.61
CA ASP A 63 1.58 -3.40 11.33
C ASP A 63 1.46 -3.78 9.85
N GLY A 64 1.89 -2.89 8.96
CA GLY A 64 1.75 -3.02 7.53
C GLY A 64 0.46 -2.37 7.00
N VAL A 65 0.41 -2.18 5.68
CA VAL A 65 -0.60 -1.35 5.03
C VAL A 65 -1.38 -2.13 3.98
N ARG A 66 -2.69 -1.85 3.91
CA ARG A 66 -3.55 -2.24 2.81
C ARG A 66 -3.96 -1.00 2.02
N LEU A 67 -3.44 -0.87 0.81
CA LEU A 67 -3.73 0.24 -0.08
C LEU A 67 -5.12 0.10 -0.70
N MET A 68 -5.89 1.19 -0.66
CA MET A 68 -7.25 1.29 -1.18
C MET A 68 -7.38 2.43 -2.19
N GLY A 69 -8.20 2.22 -3.23
CA GLY A 69 -8.42 3.19 -4.31
C GLY A 69 -9.24 4.42 -3.95
N ARG A 70 -9.45 4.72 -2.66
CA ARG A 70 -10.24 5.87 -2.22
C ARG A 70 -9.48 7.16 -2.47
N GLY A 71 -10.05 8.08 -3.25
CA GLY A 71 -9.43 9.37 -3.59
C GLY A 71 -8.33 9.26 -4.64
N ALA A 72 -8.37 8.24 -5.49
CA ALA A 72 -7.45 8.07 -6.62
C ALA A 72 -7.38 9.30 -7.55
N GLU A 73 -8.51 10.00 -7.71
CA GLU A 73 -8.65 11.22 -8.54
C GLU A 73 -7.69 12.35 -8.14
N GLN A 74 -7.15 12.32 -6.92
CA GLN A 74 -6.25 13.35 -6.41
C GLN A 74 -4.78 13.10 -6.80
N ILE A 75 -4.46 11.92 -7.31
CA ILE A 75 -3.11 11.57 -7.76
C ILE A 75 -2.98 11.98 -9.21
N LYS A 76 -2.10 12.95 -9.46
CA LYS A 76 -1.80 13.48 -10.81
C LYS A 76 -0.36 13.22 -11.25
N TRP A 77 0.43 12.63 -10.36
CA TRP A 77 1.86 12.42 -10.51
C TRP A 77 2.17 10.93 -10.54
N PRO A 78 3.22 10.51 -11.26
CA PRO A 78 3.71 9.15 -11.18
C PRO A 78 4.20 8.91 -9.75
N ILE A 79 3.64 7.90 -9.08
CA ILE A 79 4.04 7.52 -7.73
C ILE A 79 4.48 6.06 -7.69
N HIS A 80 5.54 5.80 -6.94
CA HIS A 80 6.02 4.45 -6.71
C HIS A 80 5.79 4.04 -5.26
N LEU A 81 5.12 2.90 -5.05
CA LEU A 81 4.67 2.46 -3.73
C LEU A 81 5.09 1.02 -3.44
N GLU A 82 5.67 0.82 -2.25
CA GLU A 82 5.86 -0.52 -1.67
C GLU A 82 4.93 -0.71 -0.47
N VAL A 83 3.96 -1.61 -0.63
CA VAL A 83 2.89 -1.84 0.35
C VAL A 83 2.76 -3.32 0.69
N SER A 84 2.13 -3.66 1.82
CA SER A 84 1.94 -5.07 2.19
C SER A 84 0.85 -5.75 1.35
N ARG A 85 -0.25 -5.04 1.10
CA ARG A 85 -1.39 -5.47 0.29
C ARG A 85 -2.00 -4.30 -0.46
N MET A 86 -2.72 -4.60 -1.54
CA MET A 86 -3.52 -3.62 -2.26
C MET A 86 -4.77 -4.25 -2.86
N THR A 87 -5.77 -3.42 -3.14
CA THR A 87 -6.96 -3.78 -3.92
C THR A 87 -6.72 -3.58 -5.42
N VAL A 88 -7.42 -4.32 -6.28
CA VAL A 88 -7.35 -4.20 -7.75
C VAL A 88 -7.58 -2.75 -8.21
N ARG A 89 -8.66 -2.10 -7.73
CA ARG A 89 -8.96 -0.69 -8.01
C ARG A 89 -7.83 0.29 -7.64
N ALA A 90 -7.04 -0.04 -6.61
CA ALA A 90 -5.91 0.81 -6.22
C ALA A 90 -4.73 0.64 -7.17
N LYS A 91 -4.47 -0.60 -7.64
CA LYS A 91 -3.46 -0.89 -8.64
C LYS A 91 -3.75 -0.16 -9.94
N GLU A 92 -4.97 -0.33 -10.48
CA GLU A 92 -5.42 0.32 -11.70
C GLU A 92 -5.30 1.84 -11.63
N ALA A 93 -5.68 2.44 -10.49
CA ALA A 93 -5.56 3.87 -10.29
C ALA A 93 -4.11 4.38 -10.30
N VAL A 94 -3.16 3.61 -9.76
CA VAL A 94 -1.75 4.00 -9.75
C VAL A 94 -1.12 3.79 -11.12
N GLU A 95 -1.45 2.70 -11.81
CA GLU A 95 -1.00 2.44 -13.18
C GLU A 95 -1.55 3.49 -14.16
N ALA A 96 -2.80 3.92 -13.98
CA ALA A 96 -3.39 5.03 -14.74
C ALA A 96 -2.68 6.37 -14.52
N ALA A 97 -2.07 6.56 -13.34
CA ALA A 97 -1.23 7.72 -13.03
C ALA A 97 0.24 7.54 -13.48
N SER A 98 0.55 6.52 -14.29
CA SER A 98 1.91 6.13 -14.68
C SER A 98 2.84 5.84 -13.50
N GLY A 99 2.27 5.44 -12.37
CA GLY A 99 2.99 5.00 -11.19
C GLY A 99 3.23 3.49 -11.19
N SER A 100 3.86 2.99 -10.13
CA SER A 100 4.07 1.56 -9.95
C SER A 100 3.89 1.12 -8.50
N VAL A 101 3.28 -0.04 -8.29
CA VAL A 101 3.01 -0.57 -6.94
C VAL A 101 3.52 -1.99 -6.83
N ARG A 102 4.23 -2.27 -5.73
CA ARG A 102 4.73 -3.61 -5.41
C ARG A 102 4.22 -4.08 -4.06
N ARG A 103 3.81 -5.36 -3.99
CA ARG A 103 3.40 -6.00 -2.74
C ARG A 103 4.61 -6.64 -2.08
N VAL A 104 4.96 -6.17 -0.88
CA VAL A 104 6.16 -6.58 -0.17
C VAL A 104 5.80 -7.19 1.18
N HIS A 105 6.35 -8.37 1.46
CA HIS A 105 6.22 -9.01 2.76
C HIS A 105 7.25 -8.47 3.76
N TYR A 106 6.77 -7.98 4.90
CA TYR A 106 7.60 -7.79 6.08
C TYR A 106 6.99 -8.51 7.29
N ASN A 107 7.82 -9.26 8.00
CA ASN A 107 7.48 -9.76 9.32
C ASN A 107 7.50 -8.62 10.36
N LYS A 108 6.99 -8.88 11.57
CA LYS A 108 6.96 -7.87 12.64
C LYS A 108 8.35 -7.36 13.03
N LEU A 109 9.34 -8.26 13.05
CA LEU A 109 10.73 -7.91 13.33
C LEU A 109 11.35 -7.03 12.23
N GLY A 110 11.10 -7.36 10.95
CA GLY A 110 11.59 -6.63 9.80
C GLY A 110 10.96 -5.24 9.67
N LEU A 111 9.68 -5.08 10.00
CA LEU A 111 9.07 -3.74 10.09
C LEU A 111 9.70 -2.89 11.18
N ARG A 112 9.98 -3.48 12.34
CA ARG A 112 10.69 -2.78 13.41
C ARG A 112 12.09 -2.36 12.97
N ALA A 113 12.80 -3.22 12.25
CA ALA A 113 14.12 -2.91 11.69
C ALA A 113 14.05 -1.83 10.61
N LEU A 114 12.97 -1.80 9.81
CA LEU A 114 12.74 -0.77 8.80
C LEU A 114 12.45 0.61 9.42
N LEU A 115 11.63 0.64 10.48
CA LEU A 115 11.18 1.87 11.13
C LEU A 115 12.21 2.46 12.09
N LYS A 116 12.89 1.60 12.86
CA LYS A 116 13.82 1.98 13.93
C LYS A 116 15.12 1.17 13.84
N PRO A 117 15.94 1.38 12.79
CA PRO A 117 17.22 0.69 12.65
C PRO A 117 18.18 1.04 13.80
N GLU A 118 18.11 2.27 14.34
CA GLU A 118 18.98 2.73 15.44
C GLU A 118 18.82 1.89 16.72
N TRP A 119 17.64 1.30 16.94
CA TRP A 119 17.41 0.41 18.08
C TRP A 119 18.23 -0.88 17.97
N PHE A 120 18.45 -1.39 16.75
CA PHE A 120 19.24 -2.59 16.50
C PHE A 120 20.73 -2.32 16.67
N GLU A 121 21.21 -1.21 16.11
CA GLU A 121 22.59 -0.75 16.25
C GLU A 121 22.96 -0.56 17.73
N LYS A 122 22.10 0.10 18.51
CA LYS A 122 22.31 0.34 19.96
C LYS A 122 22.29 -0.95 20.79
N LYS A 123 21.51 -1.96 20.38
CA LYS A 123 21.46 -3.26 21.06
C LYS A 123 22.61 -4.21 20.69
N GLY A 124 23.56 -3.76 19.87
CA GLY A 124 24.72 -4.54 19.43
C GLY A 124 24.37 -5.63 18.42
N GLY A 125 23.20 -5.54 17.76
CA GLY A 125 22.73 -6.52 16.79
C GLY A 125 22.77 -5.97 15.36
N LEU A 126 23.21 -6.80 14.41
CA LEU A 126 23.07 -6.50 12.97
C LEU A 126 21.60 -6.44 12.55
N LEU A 127 21.30 -5.69 11.48
CA LEU A 127 19.96 -5.68 10.90
C LEU A 127 19.55 -7.12 10.51
N PRO A 128 18.35 -7.56 10.92
CA PRO A 128 17.90 -8.91 10.63
C PRO A 128 17.74 -9.09 9.12
N LYS A 129 18.14 -10.26 8.60
CA LYS A 129 17.80 -10.64 7.23
C LYS A 129 16.27 -10.68 7.09
N PRO A 130 15.71 -10.13 6.02
CA PRO A 130 14.26 -10.10 5.84
C PRO A 130 13.72 -11.52 5.72
N ALA A 131 12.65 -11.81 6.47
CA ALA A 131 12.07 -13.14 6.52
C ALA A 131 11.35 -13.48 5.21
N ARG A 132 11.51 -14.73 4.76
CA ARG A 132 10.72 -15.26 3.65
C ARG A 132 9.24 -15.30 4.05
N PRO A 133 8.31 -14.99 3.13
CA PRO A 133 6.89 -15.11 3.41
C PRO A 133 6.53 -16.57 3.72
N PRO A 134 5.61 -16.80 4.67
CA PRO A 134 5.06 -18.14 4.88
C PRO A 134 4.34 -18.61 3.60
N PRO A 135 4.22 -19.94 3.39
CA PRO A 135 3.66 -20.51 2.16
C PRO A 135 2.33 -19.89 1.72
N ASN A 136 1.40 -19.68 2.66
CA ASN A 136 0.07 -19.10 2.40
C ASN A 136 0.10 -17.65 1.85
N LEU A 137 1.21 -16.93 2.05
CA LEU A 137 1.36 -15.55 1.60
C LEU A 137 2.23 -15.43 0.35
N LYS A 138 2.91 -16.51 -0.08
CA LYS A 138 3.87 -16.50 -1.17
C LYS A 138 3.23 -16.01 -2.48
N ASP A 139 2.03 -16.49 -2.79
CA ASP A 139 1.32 -16.12 -4.04
C ASP A 139 0.66 -14.73 -3.98
N LYS A 140 0.55 -14.17 -2.77
CA LYS A 140 -0.08 -12.85 -2.56
C LYS A 140 0.93 -11.70 -2.59
N VAL A 141 2.23 -11.99 -2.48
CA VAL A 141 3.31 -10.97 -2.43
C VAL A 141 4.22 -11.08 -3.64
N ASP A 142 4.66 -9.94 -4.15
CA ASP A 142 5.57 -9.89 -5.30
C ASP A 142 7.03 -9.98 -4.82
N SER A 143 7.33 -9.56 -3.59
CA SER A 143 8.71 -9.54 -3.07
C SER A 143 8.85 -9.63 -1.55
N ILE A 144 10.08 -9.96 -1.15
CA ILE A 144 10.55 -9.96 0.23
C ILE A 144 11.04 -8.54 0.56
N GLY A 145 10.72 -8.05 1.76
CA GLY A 145 11.17 -6.74 2.25
C GLY A 145 12.66 -6.53 2.12
N ARG A 146 13.08 -5.32 1.73
CA ARG A 146 14.50 -4.93 1.71
C ARG A 146 14.82 -4.06 2.92
N LEU A 147 15.98 -4.29 3.53
CA LEU A 147 16.52 -3.53 4.65
C LEU A 147 17.95 -3.12 4.28
N PRO A 148 18.33 -1.83 4.39
CA PRO A 148 17.53 -0.66 4.77
C PRO A 148 16.44 -0.30 3.75
N ALA A 149 15.56 0.64 4.09
CA ALA A 149 14.45 1.05 3.22
C ALA A 149 14.96 1.43 1.82
N PRO A 150 14.45 0.81 0.74
CA PRO A 150 14.81 1.21 -0.60
C PRO A 150 14.32 2.64 -0.85
N THR A 151 15.22 3.52 -1.29
CA THR A 151 14.90 4.91 -1.69
C THR A 151 14.52 4.98 -3.16
N LYS A 152 15.09 4.11 -4.00
CA LYS A 152 14.79 4.04 -5.43
C LYS A 152 13.75 2.96 -5.71
N PRO A 153 12.73 3.23 -6.54
CA PRO A 153 11.85 2.19 -7.02
C PRO A 153 12.69 1.15 -7.76
N ILE A 154 12.43 -0.12 -7.49
CA ILE A 154 13.02 -1.19 -8.29
C ILE A 154 12.40 -1.03 -9.68
N PRO A 155 13.20 -0.80 -10.75
CA PRO A 155 12.64 -0.86 -12.09
C PRO A 155 12.00 -2.24 -12.24
N PHE A 156 10.73 -2.27 -12.64
CA PHE A 156 10.16 -3.46 -13.24
C PHE A 156 10.97 -3.62 -14.52
N PHE A 157 12.05 -4.39 -14.46
CA PHE A 157 12.89 -4.63 -15.62
C PHE A 157 11.99 -5.17 -16.74
N THR A 158 11.70 -4.33 -17.73
CA THR A 158 11.60 -4.79 -19.10
C THR A 158 13.04 -5.02 -19.52
N GLU A 159 13.58 -6.20 -19.23
CA GLU A 159 14.80 -6.67 -19.88
C GLU A 159 14.46 -7.01 -21.33
N GLU A 160 14.28 -5.99 -22.17
CA GLU A 160 14.42 -6.10 -23.62
C GLU A 160 15.04 -4.80 -24.16
N GLU A 161 16.25 -4.49 -23.70
CA GLU A 161 17.18 -3.79 -24.58
C GLU A 161 17.93 -4.90 -25.33
N PRO A 162 17.60 -5.20 -26.60
CA PRO A 162 18.46 -6.04 -27.39
C PRO A 162 19.80 -5.32 -27.45
N ILE A 163 20.84 -5.99 -26.99
CA ILE A 163 22.22 -5.53 -27.11
C ILE A 163 22.52 -5.54 -28.61
N SER A 164 22.10 -4.48 -29.31
CA SER A 164 22.56 -4.14 -30.63
C SER A 164 24.00 -3.68 -30.43
N SER A 165 24.92 -4.65 -30.47
CA SER A 165 26.33 -4.35 -30.66
C SER A 165 26.47 -3.64 -32.01
N PRO A 166 26.95 -2.39 -32.07
CA PRO A 166 27.34 -1.80 -33.33
C PRO A 166 28.77 -2.27 -33.70
N ALA A 167 28.88 -2.76 -34.93
CA ALA A 167 30.05 -2.90 -35.80
C ALA A 167 31.19 -3.84 -35.36
#